data_AF-F9RQM4-F1
#
_entry.id   AF-F9RQM4-F1
#
_cell.length_a   1.000
_cell.length_b   1.000
_cell.length_c   1.000
_cell.angle_alpha   90.00
_cell.angle_beta   90.00
_cell.angle_gamma   90.00
#
_symmetry.space_group_name_H-M   'P 1'
#
loop_
_entity.id
_entity.type
_entity.pdbx_description
1 polymer ?
#
loop_
_entity_poly.entity_id
_entity_poly.type
_entity_poly.pdbx_seq_one_letter_code
_entity_poly.pdbx_strand_id
1 'polypeptide(L)' 'MTTRCRRCNTPIQEHTRWCDDCFYVGIDEVYEEYQSMLAEGYRRIDAAVRSGWQDPIEAGAYIEDE' A
#
# COMPACT_ATOMS: atom_id res chain seq x y z
N MET A 1 5.58 3.16 -22.21
CA MET A 1 6.38 3.08 -20.98
C MET A 1 5.55 2.28 -19.99
N THR A 2 6.04 1.13 -19.52
CA THR A 2 5.27 0.28 -18.59
C THR A 2 5.51 0.77 -17.17
N THR A 3 4.48 1.29 -16.50
CA THR A 3 4.55 1.63 -15.08
C THR A 3 4.29 0.36 -14.26
N ARG A 4 4.61 0.35 -12.97
CA ARG A 4 4.23 -0.74 -12.06
C ARG A 4 3.28 -0.20 -11.00
N CYS A 5 2.26 -0.98 -10.67
CA CYS A 5 1.36 -0.67 -9.57
C CYS A 5 2.17 -0.53 -8.27
N ARG A 6 1.99 0.56 -7.53
CA ARG A 6 2.78 0.80 -6.31
C ARG A 6 2.42 -0.13 -5.16
N ARG A 7 1.27 -0.81 -5.23
CA ARG A 7 0.80 -1.77 -4.21
C ARG A 7 1.24 -3.21 -4.51
N CYS A 8 0.90 -3.74 -5.68
CA CYS A 8 1.17 -5.15 -6.03
C CYS A 8 2.35 -5.37 -6.99
N ASN A 9 3.00 -4.30 -7.46
CA ASN A 9 4.12 -4.34 -8.41
C ASN A 9 3.80 -4.93 -9.81
N THR A 10 2.51 -5.19 -10.09
CA THR A 10 2.01 -5.64 -11.40
C THR A 10 2.30 -4.60 -12.47
N PRO A 11 2.76 -5.01 -13.67
CA PRO A 11 2.95 -4.10 -14.80
C PRO A 11 1.60 -3.51 -15.25
N ILE A 12 1.56 -2.18 -15.40
CA ILE A 12 0.41 -1.43 -15.90
C ILE A 12 0.80 -0.71 -17.18
N GLN A 13 -0.08 -0.79 -18.19
CA GLN A 13 0.16 -0.21 -19.51
C GLN A 13 -0.11 1.30 -19.55
N GLU A 14 -0.79 1.82 -18.52
CA GLU A 14 -1.15 3.22 -18.39
C GLU A 14 -0.13 4.00 -17.54
N HIS A 15 -0.16 5.33 -17.67
CA HIS A 15 0.59 6.26 -16.81
C HIS A 15 -0.07 6.44 -15.43
N THR A 16 -0.79 5.42 -14.94
CA THR A 16 -1.44 5.40 -13.63
C THR A 16 -0.47 4.87 -12.56
N ARG A 17 -0.81 5.07 -11.27
CA ARG A 17 -0.03 4.55 -10.14
C ARG A 17 -0.53 3.18 -9.65
N TRP A 18 -1.74 2.81 -10.07
CA TRP A 18 -2.56 1.72 -9.54
C TRP A 18 -3.04 0.84 -10.70
N CYS A 19 -3.07 -0.48 -10.52
CA CYS A 19 -3.82 -1.37 -11.41
C CYS A 19 -5.30 -1.39 -11.02
N ASP A 20 -6.18 -1.85 -11.91
CA ASP A 20 -7.62 -1.92 -11.66
C ASP A 20 -7.98 -2.70 -10.38
N ASP A 21 -7.24 -3.77 -10.08
CA ASP A 21 -7.45 -4.56 -8.85
C ASP A 21 -7.09 -3.81 -7.56
N CYS A 22 -6.11 -2.91 -7.63
CA CYS A 22 -5.64 -2.18 -6.44
C CYS A 22 -6.34 -0.82 -6.31
N PHE A 23 -6.91 -0.28 -7.37
CA PHE A 23 -7.52 1.03 -7.36
C PHE A 23 -8.85 1.02 -6.59
N TYR A 24 -9.00 1.96 -5.67
CA TYR A 24 -10.27 2.30 -5.03
C TYR A 24 -10.30 3.80 -4.74
N VAL A 25 -11.50 4.37 -4.62
CA VAL A 25 -11.65 5.81 -4.32
C VAL A 25 -11.04 6.09 -2.94
N GLY A 26 -10.06 6.99 -2.89
CA GLY A 26 -9.30 7.32 -1.67
C GLY A 26 -7.93 6.63 -1.54
N ILE A 27 -7.53 5.76 -2.49
CA ILE A 27 -6.22 5.08 -2.42
C ILE A 27 -5.03 6.05 -2.42
N ASP A 28 -5.12 7.18 -3.12
CA ASP A 28 -4.05 8.17 -3.12
C ASP A 28 -3.88 8.80 -1.74
N GLU A 29 -4.97 9.08 -1.01
CA GLU A 29 -4.92 9.62 0.36
C GLU A 29 -4.28 8.62 1.33
N VAL A 30 -4.67 7.34 1.24
CA VAL A 30 -4.06 6.25 2.01
C VAL A 30 -2.57 6.11 1.69
N TYR A 31 -2.19 6.24 0.42
CA TYR A 31 -0.79 6.19 0.02
C TYR A 31 0.01 7.40 0.53
N GLU A 32 -0.57 8.59 0.51
CA GLU A 32 0.05 9.80 1.05
C GLU A 32 0.27 9.67 2.56
N GLU A 33 -0.71 9.15 3.30
CA GLU A 33 -0.58 8.89 4.73
C GLU A 33 0.53 7.86 5.01
N TYR A 34 0.58 6.75 4.26
CA TYR A 34 1.66 5.78 4.32
C TYR A 34 3.04 6.43 4.11
N GLN A 35 3.17 7.29 3.09
CA GLN A 35 4.42 7.99 2.82
C GLN A 35 4.79 8.99 3.93
N SER A 36 3.80 9.68 4.52
CA SER A 36 4.02 10.56 5.68
C SER A 36 4.60 9.78 6.85
N MET A 37 3.98 8.66 7.22
CA MET A 37 4.45 7.82 8.32
C MET A 37 5.87 7.28 8.07
N LEU A 38 6.21 6.90 6.85
CA LEU A 38 7.59 6.53 6.52
C LEU A 38 8.57 7.70 6.74
N ALA A 39 8.19 8.92 6.35
CA ALA A 39 9.00 10.11 6.55
C ALA A 39 9.16 10.49 8.04
N GLU A 40 8.15 10.19 8.86
CA GLU A 40 8.19 10.33 10.32
C GLU A 40 9.05 9.25 11.01
N GLY A 41 9.50 8.23 10.27
CA GLY A 41 10.39 7.19 10.77
C GLY A 41 9.69 5.91 11.23
N TYR A 42 8.40 5.74 10.92
CA TYR A 42 7.70 4.49 11.20
C TYR A 42 8.30 3.34 10.36
N ARG A 43 8.29 2.14 10.93
CA ARG A 43 8.65 0.92 10.18
C ARG A 43 7.61 0.70 9.08
N ARG A 44 8.05 0.15 7.95
CA ARG A 44 7.18 -0.04 6.77
C ARG A 44 5.90 -0.83 7.08
N ILE A 45 6.02 -1.89 7.88
CA ILE A 45 4.86 -2.72 8.30
C ILE A 45 3.91 -1.90 9.18
N ASP A 46 4.45 -1.19 10.18
CA ASP A 46 3.63 -0.35 11.09
C ASP A 46 2.91 0.77 10.32
N ALA A 47 3.63 1.44 9.41
CA ALA A 47 3.06 2.48 8.55
C ALA A 47 2.00 1.92 7.59
N ALA A 48 2.26 0.75 7.00
CA ALA A 48 1.36 0.10 6.06
C ALA A 48 0.03 -0.28 6.72
N VAL A 49 0.08 -0.81 7.94
CA VAL A 49 -1.11 -1.18 8.70
C VAL A 49 -1.87 0.05 9.19
N ARG A 50 -1.18 1.02 9.78
CA ARG A 50 -1.83 2.20 10.39
C ARG A 50 -2.51 3.11 9.37
N SER A 51 -1.92 3.25 8.18
CA SER A 51 -2.51 4.03 7.09
C SER A 51 -3.65 3.32 6.35
N GLY A 52 -3.89 2.03 6.63
CA GLY A 52 -4.81 1.21 5.84
C GLY A 52 -4.25 0.81 4.47
N TRP A 53 -2.95 1.04 4.22
CA TRP A 53 -2.27 0.68 2.98
C TRP A 53 -2.16 -0.84 2.78
N GLN A 54 -1.95 -1.60 3.85
CA GLN A 54 -2.05 -3.06 3.86
C GLN A 54 -2.92 -3.54 4.99
N ASP A 55 -3.62 -4.65 4.75
CA ASP A 55 -4.31 -5.35 5.82
C ASP A 55 -3.29 -5.90 6.83
N PRO A 56 -3.57 -5.82 8.14
CA PRO A 56 -2.68 -6.33 9.17
C PRO A 56 -2.31 -7.81 9.02
N ILE A 57 -3.21 -8.64 8.50
CA ILE A 57 -2.98 -10.08 8.30
C ILE A 57 -2.04 -10.27 7.10
N GLU A 58 -2.31 -9.59 5.99
CA GLU A 58 -1.42 -9.61 4.81
C GLU A 58 -0.03 -9.03 5.09
N ALA A 59 0.06 -8.06 6.00
CA ALA A 59 1.31 -7.46 6.44
C ALA A 59 2.09 -8.33 7.47
N GLY A 60 1.52 -9.45 7.91
CA GLY A 60 2.10 -10.33 8.92
C GLY A 60 2.13 -9.71 10.33
N ALA A 61 1.25 -8.74 10.61
CA ALA A 61 1.15 -8.05 11.90
C ALA A 61 0.35 -8.84 12.95
N TYR A 62 -0.53 -9.74 12.52
CA TYR A 62 -1.16 -10.73 13.39
C TYR A 62 -0.85 -12.14 12.88
N ILE A 63 -0.27 -12.97 13.74
CA ILE A 63 -0.32 -14.43 13.59
C ILE A 63 -1.67 -14.82 14.20
N GLU A 64 -2.58 -15.37 13.41
CA GLU A 64 -3.71 -16.11 13.99
C GLU A 64 -3.10 -17.33 14.68
N ASP A 65 -2.93 -17.25 16.00
CA ASP A 65 -2.62 -18.39 16.86
C ASP A 65 -3.86 -19.31 16.80
N GLU A 66 -3.82 -20.34 15.95
CA GLU A 66 -4.72 -21.51 16.00
C GLU A 66 -4.29 -22.48 17.09
#